data_AF-U9U4Z3-F1
#
_entry.id   AF-U9U4Z3-F1
#
_cell.length_a   1.000
_cell.length_b   1.000
_cell.length_c   1.000
_cell.angle_alpha   90.00
_cell.angle_beta   90.00
_cell.angle_gamma   90.00
#
_symmetry.space_group_name_H-M   'P 1'
#
loop_
_entity.id
_entity.type
_entity.pdbx_description
1 polymer ?
#
loop_
_entity_poly.entity_id
_entity_poly.type
_entity_poly.pdbx_seq_one_letter_code
_entity_poly.pdbx_strand_id
1 'polypeptide(L)'
;MELWNYSLVCVGTHNHPPPAPERIPSGIKNNLESLITQAIQQDDNVTSRSILSGNLLSAYFNKETLAEVHVSLNNIDKLRYLVGKAYKTLHPFGQGVIGIYHDILNPNKLYLYSNNGQVIITCMLDNQAKKLITLDYFQIDVSFKRVKGEINEFEINTYDSKHHLSK
;
A
#
# COMPACT_ATOMS: atom_id res chain seq x y z
N MET A 1 -29.62 -26.53 16.75
CA MET A 1 -30.19 -25.36 16.05
C MET A 1 -29.89 -25.56 14.58
N GLU A 2 -30.83 -26.15 13.84
CA GLU A 2 -30.64 -26.50 12.42
C GLU A 2 -31.11 -25.33 11.54
N LEU A 3 -30.20 -24.81 10.71
CA LEU A 3 -30.50 -23.77 9.72
C LEU A 3 -30.98 -24.46 8.44
N TRP A 4 -32.26 -24.27 8.10
CA TRP A 4 -32.81 -24.70 6.82
C TRP A 4 -32.41 -23.69 5.74
N ASN A 5 -31.60 -24.14 4.76
CA ASN A 5 -31.31 -23.36 3.56
C ASN A 5 -32.41 -23.60 2.53
N TYR A 6 -33.22 -22.57 2.27
CA TYR A 6 -34.15 -22.56 1.14
C TYR A 6 -33.45 -21.94 -0.08
N SER A 7 -33.62 -22.55 -1.26
CA SER A 7 -33.17 -21.99 -2.54
C SER A 7 -34.38 -21.80 -3.45
N LEU A 8 -34.52 -20.60 -4.03
CA LEU A 8 -35.57 -20.28 -4.99
C LEU A 8 -35.00 -20.48 -6.39
N VAL A 9 -35.59 -21.40 -7.16
CA VAL A 9 -35.27 -21.62 -8.57
C VAL A 9 -36.47 -21.17 -9.41
N CYS A 10 -36.31 -20.10 -10.18
CA CYS A 10 -37.32 -19.67 -11.15
C CYS A 10 -37.08 -20.38 -12.49
N VAL A 11 -38.11 -21.04 -13.01
CA VAL A 11 -38.07 -21.70 -14.32
C VAL A 11 -38.95 -20.88 -15.27
N GLY A 12 -38.33 -20.28 -16.29
CA GLY A 12 -39.01 -19.50 -17.32
C GLY A 12 -38.08 -19.25 -18.51
N THR A 13 -38.65 -19.06 -19.70
CA THR A 13 -37.90 -18.70 -20.91
C THR A 13 -37.71 -17.20 -20.99
N HIS A 14 -36.45 -16.75 -20.92
CA HIS A 14 -36.11 -15.35 -21.15
C HIS A 14 -36.02 -15.08 -22.65
N ASN A 15 -36.81 -14.12 -23.15
CA ASN A 15 -36.81 -13.68 -24.57
C ASN A 15 -35.82 -12.54 -24.85
N HIS A 16 -34.91 -12.28 -23.92
CA HIS A 16 -33.85 -11.30 -24.05
C HIS A 16 -32.50 -11.99 -23.81
N PRO A 17 -31.41 -11.49 -24.39
CA PRO A 17 -30.07 -11.97 -24.05
C PRO A 17 -29.82 -11.78 -22.55
N PRO A 18 -29.03 -12.66 -21.92
CA PRO A 18 -28.64 -12.50 -20.54
C PRO A 18 -27.87 -11.18 -20.35
N PRO A 19 -28.05 -10.50 -19.21
CA PRO A 19 -27.29 -9.29 -18.92
C PRO A 19 -25.79 -9.58 -18.95
N ALA A 20 -25.00 -8.55 -19.24
CA ALA A 20 -23.54 -8.68 -19.21
C ALA A 20 -23.09 -9.25 -17.85
N PRO A 21 -22.09 -10.16 -17.84
CA PRO A 21 -21.65 -10.79 -16.62
C PRO A 21 -21.17 -9.75 -15.62
N GLU A 22 -21.85 -9.66 -14.48
CA GLU A 22 -21.57 -8.66 -13.46
C GLU A 22 -20.43 -9.08 -12.53
N ARG A 23 -20.20 -10.39 -12.41
CA ARG A 23 -19.11 -10.97 -11.63
C ARG A 23 -17.81 -10.97 -12.41
N ILE A 24 -16.73 -10.62 -11.73
CA ILE A 24 -15.37 -10.78 -12.24
C ILE A 24 -15.02 -12.28 -12.15
N PRO A 25 -14.57 -12.92 -13.24
CA PRO A 25 -14.04 -14.28 -13.18
C PRO A 25 -12.93 -14.40 -12.14
N SER A 26 -12.88 -15.52 -11.41
CA SER A 26 -11.93 -15.71 -10.29
C SER A 26 -10.48 -15.54 -10.71
N GLY A 27 -10.07 -16.06 -11.88
CA GLY A 27 -8.71 -15.90 -12.40
C GLY A 27 -8.33 -14.43 -12.61
N ILE A 28 -9.23 -13.64 -13.22
CA ILE A 28 -9.01 -12.20 -13.44
C ILE A 28 -8.95 -11.45 -12.10
N LYS A 29 -9.87 -11.78 -11.18
CA LYS A 29 -9.90 -11.19 -9.84
C LYS A 29 -8.61 -11.45 -9.09
N ASN A 30 -8.12 -12.68 -9.08
CA ASN A 30 -6.89 -13.07 -8.38
C ASN A 30 -5.68 -12.34 -8.97
N ASN A 31 -5.59 -12.25 -10.30
CA ASN A 31 -4.51 -11.52 -10.97
C ASN A 31 -4.54 -10.03 -10.61
N LEU A 32 -5.74 -9.43 -10.56
CA LEU A 32 -5.91 -8.03 -10.21
C LEU A 32 -5.58 -7.77 -8.73
N GLU A 33 -5.98 -8.66 -7.82
CA GLU A 33 -5.60 -8.61 -6.40
C GLU A 33 -4.07 -8.74 -6.24
N SER A 34 -3.41 -9.61 -7.00
CA SER A 34 -1.93 -9.73 -7.00
C SER A 34 -1.24 -8.47 -7.51
N LEU A 35 -1.70 -7.90 -8.63
CA LEU A 35 -1.17 -6.63 -9.15
C LEU A 35 -1.29 -5.52 -8.11
N ILE A 36 -2.46 -5.37 -7.50
CA ILE A 36 -2.72 -4.33 -6.49
C ILE A 36 -1.79 -4.51 -5.29
N THR A 37 -1.67 -5.74 -4.80
CA THR A 37 -0.84 -6.07 -3.63
C THR A 37 0.63 -5.74 -3.91
N GLN A 38 1.16 -6.15 -5.06
CA GLN A 38 2.53 -5.86 -5.47
C GLN A 38 2.78 -4.36 -5.63
N ALA A 39 1.82 -3.63 -6.21
CA ALA A 39 1.92 -2.19 -6.36
C ALA A 39 1.99 -1.49 -5.00
N ILE A 40 1.13 -1.88 -4.04
CA ILE A 40 1.13 -1.30 -2.67
C ILE A 40 2.44 -1.62 -1.94
N GLN A 41 2.99 -2.83 -2.11
CA GLN A 41 4.27 -3.20 -1.50
C GLN A 41 5.46 -2.38 -2.05
N GLN A 42 5.37 -1.90 -3.29
CA GLN A 42 6.38 -1.03 -3.90
C GLN A 42 6.19 0.45 -3.53
N ASP A 43 4.94 0.91 -3.51
CA ASP A 43 4.55 2.27 -3.13
C ASP A 43 3.27 2.23 -2.29
N ASP A 44 3.38 2.61 -1.02
CA ASP A 44 2.26 2.51 -0.07
C ASP A 44 1.18 3.59 -0.31
N ASN A 45 1.32 4.44 -1.33
CA ASN A 45 0.34 5.47 -1.73
C ASN A 45 -0.45 5.13 -3.01
N VAL A 46 -0.45 3.87 -3.44
CA VAL A 46 -1.23 3.40 -4.58
C VAL A 46 -2.73 3.72 -4.43
N THR A 47 -3.30 4.32 -5.47
CA THR A 47 -4.73 4.56 -5.55
C THR A 47 -5.31 3.88 -6.79
N SER A 48 -6.62 3.68 -6.83
CA SER A 48 -7.28 3.18 -8.03
C SER A 48 -6.97 4.05 -9.26
N ARG A 49 -6.78 5.36 -9.05
CA ARG A 49 -6.41 6.28 -10.13
C ARG A 49 -4.97 6.06 -10.59
N SER A 50 -4.00 5.88 -9.68
CA SER A 50 -2.61 5.65 -10.08
C SER A 50 -2.43 4.32 -10.81
N ILE A 51 -3.23 3.30 -10.47
CA ILE A 51 -3.28 2.03 -11.22
C ILE A 51 -3.77 2.26 -12.65
N LEU A 52 -4.79 3.12 -12.83
CA LEU A 52 -5.38 3.39 -14.14
C LEU A 52 -4.56 4.33 -15.01
N SER A 53 -3.88 5.31 -14.41
CA SER A 53 -3.08 6.29 -15.15
C SER A 53 -1.64 5.83 -15.43
N GLY A 54 -1.21 4.75 -14.80
CA GLY A 54 0.13 4.18 -14.98
C GLY A 54 0.15 3.02 -15.99
N ASN A 55 1.34 2.45 -16.19
CA ASN A 55 1.55 1.34 -17.12
C ASN A 55 1.25 -0.04 -16.49
N LEU A 56 0.71 -0.08 -15.27
CA LEU A 56 0.51 -1.33 -14.51
C LEU A 56 -0.45 -2.29 -15.23
N LEU A 57 -1.55 -1.79 -15.79
CA LEU A 57 -2.50 -2.63 -16.53
C LEU A 57 -1.86 -3.20 -17.80
N SER A 58 -1.11 -2.37 -18.53
CA SER A 58 -0.39 -2.78 -19.74
C SER A 58 0.67 -3.83 -19.41
N ALA A 59 1.47 -3.61 -18.37
CA ALA A 59 2.54 -4.53 -17.98
C ALA A 59 2.02 -5.92 -17.55
N TYR A 60 0.88 -5.96 -16.87
CA TYR A 60 0.39 -7.19 -16.25
C TYR A 60 -0.68 -7.93 -17.07
N PHE A 61 -1.54 -7.19 -17.78
CA PHE A 61 -2.64 -7.74 -18.57
C PHE A 61 -2.47 -7.52 -20.08
N ASN A 62 -1.47 -6.73 -20.51
CA ASN A 62 -1.32 -6.29 -21.89
C ASN A 62 -2.56 -5.53 -22.41
N LYS A 63 -3.20 -4.75 -21.52
CA LYS A 63 -4.41 -3.95 -21.78
C LYS A 63 -4.21 -2.52 -21.30
N GLU A 64 -4.83 -1.55 -21.96
CA GLU A 64 -4.74 -0.14 -21.59
C GLU A 64 -5.82 0.26 -20.59
N THR A 65 -6.97 -0.42 -20.62
CA THR A 65 -8.11 -0.09 -19.75
C THR A 65 -8.64 -1.30 -18.98
N LEU A 66 -9.27 -1.06 -17.83
CA LEU A 66 -9.96 -2.11 -17.06
C LEU A 66 -11.07 -2.80 -17.85
N ALA A 67 -11.80 -2.05 -18.69
CA ALA A 67 -12.88 -2.58 -19.50
C ALA A 67 -12.37 -3.62 -20.52
N GLU A 68 -11.16 -3.44 -21.04
CA GLU A 68 -10.50 -4.41 -21.92
C GLU A 68 -10.00 -5.66 -21.19
N VAL A 69 -9.71 -5.55 -19.88
CA VAL A 69 -9.41 -6.72 -19.04
C VAL A 69 -10.68 -7.56 -18.88
N HIS A 70 -11.79 -6.93 -18.51
CA HIS A 70 -13.11 -7.57 -18.47
C HIS A 70 -14.24 -6.55 -18.36
N VAL A 71 -15.38 -6.80 -19.04
CA VAL A 71 -16.56 -5.91 -19.04
C VAL A 71 -17.07 -5.60 -17.62
N SER A 72 -16.98 -6.56 -16.69
CA SER A 72 -17.42 -6.38 -15.31
C SER A 72 -16.58 -5.39 -14.51
N LEU A 73 -15.40 -5.00 -15.00
CA LEU A 73 -14.49 -4.01 -14.41
C LEU A 73 -14.71 -2.58 -14.92
N ASN A 74 -15.72 -2.36 -15.77
CA ASN A 74 -16.08 -1.02 -16.24
C ASN A 74 -16.57 -0.08 -15.10
N ASN A 75 -16.82 -0.64 -13.91
CA ASN A 75 -17.09 0.14 -12.71
C ASN A 75 -15.83 0.30 -11.85
N ILE A 76 -15.29 1.53 -11.79
CA ILE A 76 -14.12 1.89 -10.98
C ILE A 76 -14.31 1.63 -9.48
N ASP A 77 -15.55 1.62 -8.97
CA ASP A 77 -15.83 1.34 -7.55
C ASP A 77 -15.39 -0.08 -7.17
N LYS A 78 -15.43 -1.04 -8.10
CA LYS A 78 -14.90 -2.38 -7.88
C LYS A 78 -13.39 -2.34 -7.70
N LEU A 79 -12.67 -1.57 -8.51
CA LEU A 79 -11.23 -1.38 -8.31
C LEU A 79 -10.95 -0.69 -6.97
N ARG A 80 -11.72 0.34 -6.61
CA ARG A 80 -11.58 1.03 -5.32
C ARG A 80 -11.80 0.11 -4.15
N TYR A 81 -12.80 -0.76 -4.23
CA TYR A 81 -13.04 -1.80 -3.24
C TYR A 81 -11.86 -2.77 -3.13
N LEU A 82 -11.32 -3.26 -4.25
CA LEU A 82 -10.18 -4.19 -4.23
C LEU A 82 -8.91 -3.55 -3.67
N VAL A 83 -8.63 -2.29 -4.02
CA VAL A 83 -7.52 -1.51 -3.44
C VAL A 83 -7.71 -1.36 -1.93
N GLY A 84 -8.89 -0.91 -1.48
CA GLY A 84 -9.17 -0.76 -0.05
C GLY A 84 -9.12 -2.09 0.72
N LYS A 85 -9.54 -3.20 0.09
CA LYS A 85 -9.42 -4.54 0.66
C LYS A 85 -7.94 -4.94 0.80
N ALA A 86 -7.12 -4.72 -0.23
CA ALA A 86 -5.69 -5.03 -0.20
C ALA A 86 -4.96 -4.25 0.90
N TYR A 87 -5.24 -2.95 1.04
CA TYR A 87 -4.69 -2.14 2.15
C TYR A 87 -5.06 -2.70 3.52
N LYS A 88 -6.31 -3.09 3.74
CA LYS A 88 -6.74 -3.69 5.03
C LYS A 88 -6.07 -5.03 5.31
N THR A 89 -5.75 -5.79 4.27
CA THR A 89 -5.05 -7.08 4.40
C THR A 89 -3.57 -6.89 4.67
N LEU A 90 -2.91 -5.95 3.98
CA LEU A 90 -1.49 -5.65 4.15
C LEU A 90 -1.20 -4.91 5.45
N HIS A 91 -2.09 -4.01 5.85
CA HIS A 91 -1.96 -3.15 7.02
C HIS A 91 -3.13 -3.37 7.98
N PRO A 92 -3.21 -4.55 8.65
CA PRO A 92 -4.34 -4.91 9.50
C PRO A 92 -4.53 -3.95 10.69
N PHE A 93 -3.48 -3.25 11.10
CA PHE A 93 -3.50 -2.27 12.19
C PHE A 93 -3.55 -0.82 11.70
N GLY A 94 -3.76 -0.61 10.39
CA GLY A 94 -3.74 0.71 9.78
C GLY A 94 -2.34 1.17 9.36
N GLN A 95 -2.29 2.38 8.80
CA GLN A 95 -1.08 3.00 8.25
C GLN A 95 -0.68 4.25 9.06
N GLY A 96 0.46 4.84 8.71
CA GLY A 96 0.98 6.05 9.37
C GLY A 96 1.42 5.77 10.81
N VAL A 97 1.16 6.70 11.72
CA VAL A 97 1.62 6.61 13.12
C VAL A 97 1.04 5.38 13.84
N ILE A 98 -0.21 5.01 13.59
CA ILE A 98 -0.83 3.84 14.23
C ILE A 98 -0.20 2.53 13.76
N GLY A 99 0.06 2.39 12.46
CA GLY A 99 0.80 1.24 11.92
C GLY A 99 2.18 1.12 12.56
N ILE A 100 2.89 2.25 12.68
CA ILE A 100 4.20 2.33 13.33
C ILE A 100 4.14 1.92 14.82
N TYR A 101 3.15 2.37 15.57
CA TYR A 101 2.96 1.94 16.97
C TYR A 101 2.85 0.42 17.08
N HIS A 102 2.15 -0.22 16.15
CA HIS A 102 2.04 -1.68 16.11
C HIS A 102 3.37 -2.35 15.69
N ASP A 103 4.09 -1.78 14.73
CA ASP A 103 5.39 -2.30 14.29
C ASP A 103 6.45 -2.24 15.39
N ILE A 104 6.44 -1.22 16.27
CA ILE A 104 7.37 -1.11 17.41
C ILE A 104 7.16 -2.22 18.44
N LEU A 105 5.92 -2.69 18.59
CA LEU A 105 5.61 -3.82 19.46
C LEU A 105 6.18 -5.13 18.92
N ASN A 106 6.56 -5.17 17.64
CA ASN A 106 7.34 -6.25 17.05
C ASN A 106 8.82 -5.85 17.06
N PRO A 107 9.71 -6.63 17.70
CA PRO A 107 11.10 -6.26 17.83
C PRO A 107 11.74 -6.33 16.46
N ASN A 108 12.00 -5.19 15.81
CA ASN A 108 13.19 -4.89 15.02
C ASN A 108 13.06 -3.53 14.29
N LYS A 109 13.88 -2.56 14.71
CA LYS A 109 14.40 -1.38 13.94
C LYS A 109 13.74 0.00 14.11
N LEU A 110 12.72 0.17 14.95
CA LEU A 110 12.06 1.47 15.09
C LEU A 110 12.03 1.96 16.55
N TYR A 111 12.46 3.21 16.76
CA TYR A 111 12.37 3.88 18.06
C TYR A 111 11.33 4.99 18.00
N LEU A 112 10.44 5.03 18.98
CA LEU A 112 9.43 6.07 19.11
C LEU A 112 9.64 6.86 20.40
N TYR A 113 9.75 8.16 20.24
CA TYR A 113 9.72 9.12 21.33
C TYR A 113 8.42 9.90 21.25
N SER A 114 7.71 10.01 22.36
CA SER A 114 6.47 10.79 22.46
C SER A 114 6.52 11.68 23.69
N ASN A 115 6.31 12.98 23.50
CA ASN A 115 6.28 13.96 24.58
C ASN A 115 5.32 15.11 24.23
N ASN A 116 4.36 15.42 25.11
CA ASN A 116 3.40 16.53 24.96
C ASN A 116 2.72 16.62 23.59
N GLY A 117 2.38 15.47 22.99
CA GLY A 117 1.73 15.40 21.68
C GLY A 117 2.67 15.46 20.48
N GLN A 118 3.98 15.66 20.69
CA GLN A 118 4.99 15.49 19.65
C GLN A 118 5.44 14.03 19.60
N VAL A 119 5.51 13.48 18.39
CA VAL A 119 5.99 12.12 18.14
C VAL A 119 7.20 12.21 17.21
N ILE A 120 8.33 11.64 17.63
CA ILE A 120 9.52 11.46 16.80
C ILE A 120 9.71 9.96 16.59
N ILE A 121 9.77 9.58 15.33
CA ILE A 121 9.98 8.20 14.91
C ILE A 121 11.36 8.13 14.27
N THR A 122 12.24 7.32 14.84
CA THR A 122 13.63 7.21 14.41
C THR A 122 13.85 5.89 13.69
N CYS A 123 14.10 5.98 12.38
CA CYS A 123 14.46 4.87 11.51
C CYS A 123 15.98 4.85 11.32
N MET A 124 16.73 4.16 12.19
CA MET A 124 18.19 4.03 12.04
C MET A 124 18.66 2.65 12.49
N LEU A 125 19.73 2.16 11.86
CA LEU A 125 20.42 0.96 12.31
C LEU A 125 21.19 1.26 13.61
N ASP A 126 21.38 0.24 14.46
CA ASP A 126 22.09 0.39 15.74
C ASP A 126 23.50 1.00 15.60
N ASN A 127 24.21 0.69 14.51
CA ASN A 127 25.53 1.25 14.22
C ASN A 127 25.45 2.74 13.86
N GLN A 128 24.43 3.16 13.12
CA GLN A 128 24.16 4.57 12.81
C GLN A 128 23.80 5.34 14.09
N ALA A 129 22.98 4.75 14.96
CA ALA A 129 22.63 5.34 16.25
C ALA A 129 23.86 5.57 17.14
N LYS A 130 24.70 4.53 17.31
CA LYS A 130 25.95 4.62 18.08
C LYS A 130 26.88 5.68 17.51
N LYS A 131 27.02 5.75 16.18
CA LYS A 131 27.85 6.76 15.53
C LYS A 131 27.29 8.16 15.75
N LEU A 132 25.99 8.36 15.59
CA LEU A 132 25.32 9.65 15.77
C LEU A 132 25.56 10.23 17.18
N ILE A 133 25.53 9.41 18.23
CA ILE A 133 25.80 9.83 19.62
C ILE A 133 27.24 10.34 19.81
N THR A 134 28.19 9.87 18.98
CA THR A 134 29.62 10.23 19.09
C THR A 134 30.03 11.42 18.23
N LEU A 135 29.14 11.96 17.40
CA LEU A 135 29.46 13.05 16.49
C LEU A 135 29.37 14.42 17.17
N ASP A 136 30.40 15.24 16.97
CA ASP A 136 30.38 16.65 17.39
C ASP A 136 29.44 17.48 16.51
N TYR A 137 29.29 17.09 15.23
CA TYR A 137 28.48 17.80 14.24
C TYR A 137 27.77 16.83 13.30
N PHE A 138 26.53 17.17 12.97
CA PHE A 138 25.72 16.51 11.94
C PHE A 138 24.83 17.54 11.25
N GLN A 139 24.37 17.22 10.05
CA GLN A 139 23.45 18.05 9.28
C GLN A 139 22.06 17.42 9.29
N ILE A 140 21.03 18.25 9.49
CA ILE A 140 19.64 17.85 9.28
C ILE A 140 19.16 18.47 7.97
N ASP A 141 18.76 17.63 7.02
CA ASP A 141 18.06 18.08 5.81
C ASP A 141 16.54 17.97 6.02
N VAL A 142 15.91 19.12 6.24
CA VAL A 142 14.45 19.26 6.40
C VAL A 142 13.73 19.48 5.05
N SER A 143 14.48 19.64 3.96
CA SER A 143 13.93 19.73 2.61
C SER A 143 13.59 18.36 2.04
N PHE A 144 14.19 17.31 2.59
CA PHE A 144 13.90 15.92 2.27
C PHE A 144 12.46 15.55 2.68
N LYS A 145 11.55 15.42 1.71
CA LYS A 145 10.14 15.05 1.95
C LYS A 145 9.68 13.97 0.98
N ARG A 146 9.56 12.72 1.44
CA ARG A 146 8.87 11.66 0.66
C ARG A 146 7.39 11.56 1.01
N VAL A 147 7.03 11.96 2.24
CA VAL A 147 5.65 11.90 2.73
C VAL A 147 4.96 13.25 2.58
N LYS A 148 3.73 13.24 2.06
CA LYS A 148 2.83 14.41 2.07
C LYS A 148 1.80 14.22 3.18
N GLY A 149 1.70 15.17 4.12
CA GLY A 149 0.68 15.11 5.18
C GLY A 149 1.11 15.80 6.47
N GLU A 150 0.53 15.34 7.58
CA GLU A 150 0.77 15.87 8.94
C GLU A 150 2.14 15.48 9.51
N ILE A 151 2.81 14.50 8.90
CA ILE A 151 4.13 14.02 9.31
C ILE A 151 5.19 14.72 8.46
N ASN A 152 6.18 15.31 9.11
CA ASN A 152 7.40 15.78 8.45
C ASN A 152 8.47 14.68 8.51
N GLU A 153 9.14 14.47 7.39
CA GLU A 153 10.34 13.65 7.30
C GLU A 153 11.55 14.57 7.25
N PHE A 154 12.66 14.14 7.82
CA PHE A 154 13.96 14.79 7.68
C PHE A 154 15.06 13.73 7.65
N GLU A 155 16.15 14.04 6.97
CA GLU A 155 17.33 13.17 6.90
C GLU A 155 18.45 13.72 7.79
N ILE A 156 19.18 12.83 8.47
CA ILE A 156 20.40 13.19 9.20
C ILE A 156 21.60 12.72 8.39
N ASN A 157 22.44 13.66 8.00
CA ASN A 157 23.65 13.45 7.22
C ASN A 157 24.90 13.75 8.06
N THR A 158 25.96 12.95 7.85
CA THR A 158 27.19 13.04 8.63
C THR A 158 28.40 12.90 7.71
N TYR A 159 29.42 13.72 7.91
CA TYR A 159 30.68 13.57 7.19
C TYR A 159 31.53 12.49 7.85
N ASP A 160 32.01 11.54 7.07
CA ASP A 160 32.96 10.52 7.53
C ASP A 160 34.22 10.56 6.65
N SER A 161 35.32 11.03 7.23
CA SER A 161 36.61 11.12 6.53
C SER A 161 37.16 9.76 6.10
N LYS A 162 36.69 8.64 6.66
CA LYS A 162 37.10 7.27 6.31
C LYS A 162 36.22 6.63 5.24
N HIS A 163 35.09 7.24 4.90
CA HIS A 163 34.21 6.78 3.82
C HIS A 163 34.22 7.79 2.68
N HIS A 164 35.38 7.97 2.07
CA HIS A 164 35.46 8.48 0.71
C HIS A 164 35.10 7.33 -0.21
N LEU A 165 33.87 7.31 -0.73
CA LEU A 165 33.53 6.47 -1.87
C LEU A 165 34.44 6.90 -3.02
N SER A 166 35.51 6.16 -3.27
CA SER A 166 36.23 6.21 -4.53
C SER A 166 35.20 5.93 -5.62
N LYS A 167 35.01 6.89 -6.52
CA LYS A 167 34.16 6.76 -7.71
C LYS A 167 34.51 5.53 -8.53
#